data_AF-A0A537T1W0-F1
#
_entry.id   AF-A0A537T1W0-F1
#
_cell.length_a   1.000
_cell.length_b   1.000
_cell.length_c   1.000
_cell.angle_alpha   90.00
_cell.angle_beta   90.00
_cell.angle_gamma   90.00
#
_symmetry.space_group_name_H-M   'P 1'
#
loop_
_entity.id
_entity.type
_entity.pdbx_description
1 polymer ?
#
loop_
_entity_poly.entity_id
_entity_poly.type
_entity_poly.pdbx_seq_one_letter_code
_entity_poly.pdbx_strand_id
1 'polypeptide(L)'
;MLGNKTAAIASLLKRDSLLKPEIESERNDLIIEGSLLTPWVREHGLSTVDPQRFEYTTGLVAEAFGVAKKPAMSDIYTDKFLPAQADRMMS
;
A
#
# COMPACT_ATOMS: atom_id res chain seq x y z
N MET A 1 -6.11 2.63 -11.98
CA MET A 1 -5.18 3.50 -11.24
C MET A 1 -3.80 3.41 -11.87
N LEU A 2 -3.14 2.25 -11.89
CA LEU A 2 -1.78 2.11 -12.45
C LEU A 2 -1.75 1.95 -13.99
N GLY A 3 -2.42 0.95 -14.56
CA GLY A 3 -2.35 0.69 -16.03
C GLY A 3 -3.41 1.40 -16.88
N ASN A 4 -4.47 1.92 -16.25
CA ASN A 4 -5.51 2.70 -16.92
C ASN A 4 -6.14 3.67 -15.90
N LYS A 5 -5.76 4.95 -15.99
CA LYS A 5 -6.22 5.99 -15.08
C LYS A 5 -7.69 6.36 -15.36
N THR A 6 -8.03 6.63 -16.61
CA THR A 6 -9.38 7.05 -17.03
C THR A 6 -10.45 6.05 -16.62
N ALA A 7 -10.23 4.76 -16.88
CA ALA A 7 -11.18 3.72 -16.50
C ALA A 7 -11.35 3.61 -14.98
N ALA A 8 -10.30 3.87 -14.21
CA ALA A 8 -10.35 3.81 -12.76
C ALA A 8 -11.13 4.99 -12.17
N ILE A 9 -10.87 6.22 -12.64
CA ILE A 9 -11.65 7.41 -12.23
C ILE A 9 -13.12 7.24 -12.62
N ALA A 10 -13.40 6.74 -13.83
CA ALA A 10 -14.76 6.44 -14.26
C ALA A 10 -15.47 5.40 -13.36
N SER A 11 -14.72 4.42 -12.84
CA SER A 11 -15.26 3.45 -11.86
C SER A 11 -15.57 4.09 -10.50
N LEU A 12 -14.78 5.08 -10.08
CA LEU A 12 -15.00 5.83 -8.83
C LEU A 12 -16.23 6.73 -8.92
N LEU A 13 -16.39 7.45 -10.04
CA LEU A 13 -17.54 8.35 -10.28
C LEU A 13 -18.89 7.63 -10.27
N LYS A 14 -18.91 6.32 -10.57
CA LYS A 14 -20.12 5.48 -10.43
C LYS A 14 -20.55 5.26 -8.99
N ARG A 15 -19.64 5.44 -8.02
CA ARG A 15 -19.86 5.19 -6.59
C ARG A 15 -19.96 6.48 -5.79
N ASP A 16 -19.26 7.52 -6.22
CA ASP A 16 -19.27 8.83 -5.58
C ASP A 16 -19.39 9.93 -6.64
N SER A 17 -20.57 10.55 -6.68
CA SER A 17 -20.91 11.61 -7.62
C SER A 17 -20.32 12.98 -7.24
N LEU A 18 -19.73 13.13 -6.06
CA LEU A 18 -19.10 14.38 -5.62
C LEU A 18 -17.65 14.51 -6.09
N LEU A 19 -17.06 13.42 -6.57
CA LEU A 19 -15.70 13.41 -7.09
C LEU A 19 -15.61 14.26 -8.37
N LYS A 20 -14.49 14.97 -8.49
CA LYS A 20 -14.16 15.76 -9.67
C LYS A 20 -13.08 15.02 -10.48
N PRO A 21 -13.36 14.60 -11.72
CA PRO A 21 -12.43 13.78 -12.52
C PRO A 21 -11.02 14.38 -12.61
N GLU A 22 -10.94 15.70 -12.77
CA GLU A 22 -9.70 16.46 -12.86
C GLU A 22 -8.87 16.37 -11.57
N ILE A 23 -9.49 16.52 -10.41
CA ILE A 23 -8.82 16.41 -9.11
C ILE A 23 -8.37 14.96 -8.86
N GLU A 24 -9.23 13.99 -9.18
CA GLU A 24 -8.91 12.58 -8.98
C GLU A 24 -7.79 12.09 -9.89
N SER A 25 -7.58 12.75 -11.03
CA SER A 25 -6.43 12.49 -11.90
C SER A 25 -5.12 12.87 -11.22
N GLU A 26 -5.04 14.06 -10.63
CA GLU A 26 -3.86 14.54 -9.90
C GLU A 26 -3.64 13.73 -8.62
N ARG A 27 -4.71 13.44 -7.88
CA ARG A 27 -4.66 12.58 -6.68
C ARG A 27 -4.12 11.20 -7.00
N ASN A 28 -4.52 10.61 -8.13
CA ASN A 28 -4.02 9.32 -8.54
C ASN A 28 -2.51 9.34 -8.78
N ASP A 29 -1.96 10.41 -9.37
CA ASP A 29 -0.50 10.54 -9.57
C ASP A 29 0.23 10.66 -8.23
N LEU A 30 -0.28 11.51 -7.34
CA LEU A 30 0.27 11.66 -5.99
C LEU A 30 0.33 10.32 -5.23
N ILE A 31 -0.75 9.53 -5.29
CA ILE A 31 -0.80 8.21 -4.64
C ILE A 31 0.16 7.23 -5.31
N ILE A 32 0.24 7.24 -6.64
CA ILE A 32 1.15 6.36 -7.38
C ILE A 32 2.59 6.62 -6.96
N GLU A 33 3.01 7.88 -6.97
CA GLU A 33 4.39 8.27 -6.66
C GLU A 33 4.71 8.08 -5.17
N GLY A 34 3.81 8.52 -4.29
CA GLY A 34 4.08 8.55 -2.86
C GLY A 34 3.83 7.23 -2.12
N SER A 35 2.98 6.34 -2.66
CA SER A 35 2.52 5.16 -1.91
C SER A 35 2.59 3.85 -2.69
N LEU A 36 2.34 3.86 -4.00
CA LEU A 36 2.27 2.61 -4.78
C LEU A 36 3.59 2.22 -5.45
N LEU A 37 4.39 3.17 -5.95
CA LEU A 37 5.65 2.90 -6.65
C LEU A 37 6.88 3.39 -5.87
N THR A 38 6.86 3.16 -4.55
CA THR A 38 8.02 3.41 -3.69
C THR A 38 9.21 2.52 -4.08
N PRO A 39 10.45 2.87 -3.71
CA PRO A 39 11.63 2.03 -3.97
C PRO A 39 11.43 0.58 -3.50
N TRP A 40 10.85 0.41 -2.31
CA TRP A 40 10.55 -0.92 -1.76
C TRP A 40 9.62 -1.73 -2.67
N VAL A 41 8.53 -1.12 -3.16
CA VAL A 41 7.57 -1.82 -4.03
C VAL A 41 8.19 -2.16 -5.38
N ARG A 42 9.04 -1.29 -5.95
CA ARG A 42 9.72 -1.58 -7.22
C ARG A 42 10.63 -2.81 -7.13
N GLU A 43 11.22 -3.05 -5.97
CA GLU A 43 12.10 -4.20 -5.74
C GLU A 43 11.33 -5.47 -5.30
N HIS A 44 10.30 -5.32 -4.46
CA HIS A 44 9.65 -6.43 -3.76
C HIS A 44 8.20 -6.72 -4.22
N GLY A 45 7.64 -5.90 -5.11
CA GLY A 45 6.26 -5.96 -5.57
C GLY A 45 5.23 -5.33 -4.61
N LEU A 46 4.05 -5.02 -5.15
CA LEU A 46 2.94 -4.39 -4.41
C LEU A 46 2.50 -5.25 -3.23
N SER A 47 2.14 -4.65 -2.09
CA SER A 47 1.62 -5.33 -0.89
C SER A 47 2.64 -6.14 -0.08
N THR A 48 3.90 -6.25 -0.52
CA THR A 48 4.96 -6.82 0.32
C THR A 48 5.33 -5.83 1.42
N VAL A 49 5.33 -6.27 2.68
CA VAL A 49 5.69 -5.43 3.83
C VAL A 49 7.19 -5.49 4.08
N ASP A 50 7.83 -4.33 4.26
CA ASP A 50 9.21 -4.21 4.73
C ASP A 50 9.33 -4.73 6.18
N PRO A 51 10.06 -5.85 6.40
CA PRO A 51 10.17 -6.45 7.73
C PRO A 51 10.88 -5.54 8.74
N GLN A 52 11.92 -4.81 8.31
CA GLN A 52 12.66 -3.94 9.21
C GLN A 52 11.82 -2.75 9.62
N ARG A 53 11.12 -2.13 8.65
CA ARG A 53 10.20 -1.02 8.93
C ARG A 53 9.06 -1.47 9.84
N PHE A 54 8.48 -2.66 9.59
CA PHE A 54 7.41 -3.22 10.42
C PHE A 54 7.86 -3.42 11.86
N GLU A 55 9.00 -4.09 12.07
CA GLU A 55 9.52 -4.38 13.40
C GLU A 55 9.85 -3.10 14.16
N TYR A 56 10.40 -2.09 13.48
CA TYR A 56 10.69 -0.80 14.07
C TYR A 56 9.42 -0.06 14.53
N THR A 57 8.46 0.17 13.63
CA THR A 57 7.26 0.96 13.95
C THR A 57 6.34 0.24 14.94
N THR A 58 6.22 -1.08 14.84
CA THR A 58 5.47 -1.89 15.80
C THR A 58 6.13 -1.85 17.19
N GLY A 59 7.46 -1.81 17.24
CA GLY A 59 8.21 -1.62 18.49
C GLY A 59 7.89 -0.29 19.17
N LEU A 60 7.91 0.81 18.40
CA LEU A 60 7.57 2.14 18.91
C LEU A 60 6.16 2.19 19.51
N VAL A 61 5.17 1.58 18.84
CA VAL A 61 3.79 1.52 19.33
C VAL A 61 3.72 0.64 20.59
N ALA A 62 4.36 -0.52 20.60
CA ALA A 62 4.37 -1.40 21.77
C ALA A 62 4.94 -0.71 23.01
N GLU A 63 6.03 0.03 22.85
CA GLU A 63 6.66 0.82 23.91
C GLU A 63 5.74 1.95 24.38
N ALA A 64 5.22 2.76 23.46
CA ALA A 64 4.40 3.93 23.78
C ALA A 64 3.13 3.59 24.57
N PHE A 65 2.55 2.41 24.33
CA PHE A 65 1.32 1.95 24.99
C PHE A 65 1.54 0.90 26.09
N GLY A 66 2.79 0.57 26.42
CA GLY A 66 3.10 -0.39 27.48
C GLY A 66 2.61 -1.81 27.19
N VAL A 67 2.64 -2.24 25.93
CA VAL A 67 2.22 -3.59 25.52
C VAL A 67 3.17 -4.61 26.13
N ALA A 68 2.63 -5.53 26.95
CA ALA A 68 3.42 -6.46 27.77
C ALA A 68 4.42 -7.33 26.97
N LYS A 69 4.07 -7.67 25.72
CA LYS A 69 4.96 -8.37 24.80
C LYS A 69 4.87 -7.70 23.44
N LYS A 70 6.01 -7.26 22.90
CA LYS A 70 6.11 -6.81 21.51
C LYS A 70 5.70 -7.97 20.57
N PRO A 71 4.68 -7.81 19.72
CA PRO A 71 4.32 -8.83 18.76
C PRO A 71 5.42 -8.97 17.69
N ALA A 72 5.70 -10.20 17.28
CA ALA A 72 6.55 -10.45 16.13
C ALA A 72 5.76 -10.20 14.84
N MET A 73 6.44 -9.90 13.74
CA MET A 73 5.77 -9.74 12.45
C MET A 73 4.91 -10.94 12.06
N SER A 74 5.34 -12.16 12.33
CA SER A 74 4.59 -13.38 12.06
C SER A 74 3.26 -13.48 12.83
N ASP A 75 3.10 -12.73 13.92
CA ASP A 75 1.86 -12.69 14.70
C ASP A 75 0.78 -11.83 13.99
N ILE A 76 1.18 -10.96 13.04
CA ILE A 76 0.33 -9.92 12.45
C ILE A 76 0.28 -10.00 10.91
N TYR A 77 1.39 -10.31 10.27
CA TYR A 77 1.55 -10.31 8.82
C TYR A 77 1.99 -11.68 8.29
N THR A 78 1.41 -12.05 7.14
CA THR A 78 1.84 -13.17 6.32
C THR A 78 1.62 -12.84 4.85
N ASP A 79 2.58 -13.19 4.01
CA ASP A 79 2.55 -13.01 2.57
C ASP A 79 1.94 -14.20 1.81
N LYS A 80 1.55 -15.27 2.52
CA LYS A 80 1.04 -16.52 1.92
C LYS A 80 -0.22 -16.38 1.06
N PHE A 81 -0.94 -15.27 1.20
CA PHE A 81 -2.14 -14.95 0.44
C PHE A 81 -1.89 -13.98 -0.71
N LEU A 82 -0.66 -13.49 -0.84
CA LEU A 82 -0.29 -12.62 -1.94
C LEU A 82 -0.16 -13.45 -3.22
N PRO A 83 -0.58 -12.90 -4.37
CA PRO A 83 -0.21 -13.44 -5.66
C PRO A 83 1.31 -13.65 -5.78
N ALA A 84 1.72 -14.49 -6.73
CA ALA A 84 3.12 -14.71 -7.04
C ALA A 84 3.83 -13.37 -7.27
N GLN A 85 5.09 -13.28 -6.88
CA GLN A 85 5.82 -11.99 -6.92
C GLN A 85 5.77 -11.36 -8.31
N ALA A 86 5.95 -12.16 -9.37
CA ALA A 86 5.89 -11.71 -10.75
C ALA A 86 4.58 -10.98 -11.10
N ASP A 87 3.44 -11.40 -10.52
CA ASP A 87 2.12 -10.79 -10.76
C ASP A 87 1.93 -9.46 -10.00
N ARG A 88 2.83 -9.14 -9.07
CA ARG A 88 2.79 -7.93 -8.24
C ARG A 88 3.91 -6.95 -8.55
N MET A 89 4.82 -7.32 -9.46
CA MET A 89 5.84 -6.41 -9.94
C MET A 89 5.20 -5.37 -10.85
N MET A 90 5.59 -4.12 -10.65
CA MET A 90 5.15 -2.99 -11.47
C MET A 90 6.35 -2.48 -12.26
N SER A 91 6.24 -2.52 -13.59
CA SER A 91 7.19 -1.89 -14.51
C SER A 91 6.93 -0.40 -14.66
#